data_AF-A0A9D6EEH2-F1
#
_entry.id   AF-A0A9D6EEH2-F1
#
_cell.length_a   1.000
_cell.length_b   1.000
_cell.length_c   1.000
_cell.angle_alpha   90.00
_cell.angle_beta   90.00
_cell.angle_gamma   90.00
#
_symmetry.space_group_name_H-M   'P 1'
#
loop_
_entity.id
_entity.type
_entity.pdbx_description
1 polymer ?
#
loop_
_entity_poly.entity_id
_entity_poly.type
_entity_poly.pdbx_seq_one_letter_code
_entity_poly.pdbx_strand_id
1 'polypeptide(L)'
;MSKEEQNNLDIVRHLLESAEAQIRSAMQLLNSESGGKTKKLKSINLAQKAADLNILSEGKMIEGVFDGEMMMGPDKKKYPVPANYASKSKFVPGDILKLTIEDDGSFVYKQIKPIERKRLVGSLLFEDNQYKVLAGSKSYKVLLASVTYYRLKPGDSVTIAIPADEESSWAAIESAAIEE
;
A
#
# COMPACT_ATOMS: atom_id res chain seq x y z
N MET A 1 -17.55 -14.94 -40.78
CA MET A 1 -18.43 -14.76 -39.61
C MET A 1 -19.87 -14.92 -40.08
N SER A 2 -20.64 -15.74 -39.38
CA SER A 2 -22.08 -15.88 -39.66
C SER A 2 -22.81 -14.57 -39.32
N LYS A 3 -23.97 -14.31 -39.94
CA LYS A 3 -24.81 -13.14 -39.59
C LYS A 3 -25.18 -13.12 -38.09
N GLU A 4 -25.22 -14.30 -37.47
CA GLU A 4 -25.56 -14.51 -36.07
C GLU A 4 -24.39 -14.13 -35.13
N GLU A 5 -23.15 -14.45 -35.51
CA GLU A 5 -21.93 -14.03 -34.79
C GLU A 5 -21.73 -12.50 -34.84
N GLN A 6 -22.03 -11.88 -35.98
CA GLN A 6 -21.97 -10.43 -36.12
C GLN A 6 -23.00 -9.74 -35.22
N ASN A 7 -24.23 -10.26 -35.18
CA ASN A 7 -25.31 -9.75 -34.32
C ASN A 7 -24.96 -9.87 -32.83
N ASN A 8 -24.37 -11.00 -32.41
CA ASN A 8 -23.92 -11.18 -31.03
C ASN A 8 -22.81 -10.19 -30.63
N LEU A 9 -21.88 -9.88 -31.53
CA LEU A 9 -20.85 -8.87 -31.28
C LEU A 9 -21.44 -7.47 -31.15
N ASP A 10 -22.44 -7.13 -31.96
CA ASP A 10 -23.09 -5.82 -31.89
C ASP A 10 -23.92 -5.67 -30.60
N ILE A 11 -24.55 -6.76 -30.12
CA ILE A 11 -25.19 -6.82 -28.80
C ILE A 11 -24.16 -6.61 -27.69
N VAL A 12 -23.01 -7.30 -27.73
CA VAL A 12 -21.95 -7.16 -26.73
C VAL A 12 -21.37 -5.74 -26.71
N ARG A 13 -21.18 -5.11 -27.89
CA ARG A 13 -20.76 -3.70 -27.98
C ARG A 13 -21.75 -2.77 -27.32
N HIS A 14 -23.05 -2.92 -27.60
CA HIS A 14 -24.08 -2.11 -26.97
C HIS A 14 -24.16 -2.31 -25.45
N LEU A 15 -23.95 -3.55 -24.96
CA LEU A 15 -23.89 -3.82 -23.53
C LEU A 15 -22.70 -3.12 -22.86
N LEU A 16 -21.53 -3.12 -23.50
CA LEU A 16 -20.34 -2.41 -23.02
C LEU A 16 -20.53 -0.89 -23.01
N GLU A 17 -21.07 -0.32 -24.09
CA GLU A 17 -21.38 1.13 -24.17
C GLU A 17 -22.39 1.53 -23.08
N SER A 18 -23.40 0.69 -22.83
CA SER A 18 -24.38 0.92 -21.77
C SER A 18 -23.75 0.86 -20.38
N ALA A 19 -22.89 -0.13 -20.12
CA ALA A 19 -22.18 -0.26 -18.86
C ALA A 19 -21.26 0.95 -18.61
N GLU A 20 -20.55 1.42 -19.63
CA GLU A 20 -19.69 2.61 -19.54
C GLU A 20 -20.51 3.86 -19.21
N ALA A 21 -21.65 4.07 -19.88
CA ALA A 21 -22.55 5.18 -19.61
C ALA A 21 -23.12 5.14 -18.17
N GLN A 22 -23.45 3.95 -17.67
CA GLN A 22 -23.94 3.75 -16.31
C GLN A 22 -22.84 4.03 -15.27
N ILE A 23 -21.61 3.57 -15.49
CA ILE A 23 -20.46 3.89 -14.64
C ILE A 23 -20.22 5.40 -14.60
N ARG A 24 -20.27 6.06 -15.76
CA ARG A 24 -20.07 7.52 -15.87
C ARG A 24 -21.13 8.29 -15.08
N SER A 25 -22.38 7.83 -15.16
CA SER A 25 -23.50 8.40 -14.41
C SER A 25 -23.35 8.18 -12.90
N ALA A 26 -22.96 6.98 -12.47
CA ALA A 26 -22.67 6.68 -11.07
C ALA A 26 -21.53 7.55 -10.50
N MET A 27 -20.47 7.77 -11.29
CA MET A 27 -19.37 8.67 -10.93
C MET A 27 -19.84 10.13 -10.79
N GLN A 28 -20.74 10.60 -11.67
CA GLN A 28 -21.32 11.93 -11.54
C GLN A 28 -22.18 12.05 -10.28
N LEU A 29 -22.97 11.02 -9.95
CA LEU A 29 -23.79 11.00 -8.75
C LEU A 29 -22.94 11.05 -7.47
N LEU A 30 -21.87 10.26 -7.40
CA LEU A 30 -20.89 10.29 -6.30
C LEU A 30 -20.26 11.68 -6.13
N ASN A 31 -19.97 12.36 -7.24
CA ASN A 31 -19.44 13.71 -7.22
C ASN A 31 -20.49 14.75 -6.80
N SER A 32 -21.78 14.55 -7.13
CA SER A 32 -22.86 15.45 -6.72
C SER A 32 -23.31 15.29 -5.27
N GLU A 33 -23.18 14.10 -4.68
CA GLU A 33 -23.43 13.88 -3.24
C GLU A 33 -22.25 14.29 -2.35
N SER A 34 -21.08 14.57 -2.92
CA SER A 34 -19.88 15.04 -2.19
C SER A 34 -19.93 16.54 -1.80
N GLY A 35 -21.12 17.10 -1.63
CA GLY A 35 -21.35 18.42 -1.03
C GLY A 35 -20.99 18.49 0.47
N GLY A 36 -20.57 17.38 1.08
CA GLY A 36 -20.05 17.32 2.44
C GLY A 36 -18.56 17.04 2.49
N LYS A 37 -17.74 18.10 2.62
CA LYS A 37 -16.34 18.10 3.10
C LYS A 37 -15.59 16.76 2.93
N THR A 38 -15.15 16.44 1.72
CA THR A 38 -14.02 15.52 1.56
C THR A 38 -12.83 16.19 2.27
N LYS A 39 -12.51 15.72 3.49
CA LYS A 39 -11.19 15.93 4.08
C LYS A 39 -10.23 15.39 3.03
N LYS A 40 -9.64 16.26 2.20
CA LYS A 40 -8.49 15.89 1.37
C LYS A 40 -7.47 15.33 2.36
N LEU A 41 -7.27 14.01 2.34
CA LEU A 41 -6.22 13.40 3.13
C LEU A 41 -4.92 14.07 2.70
N LYS A 42 -4.14 14.56 3.66
CA LYS A 42 -2.83 15.10 3.37
C LYS A 42 -1.93 13.93 2.98
N SER A 43 -1.04 14.15 2.02
CA SER A 43 0.01 13.17 1.73
C SER A 43 0.85 12.94 2.99
N ILE A 44 1.25 11.68 3.23
CA ILE A 44 2.13 11.36 4.35
C ILE A 44 3.47 12.11 4.19
N ASN A 45 3.75 13.06 5.08
CA ASN A 45 5.03 13.76 5.11
C ASN A 45 5.99 13.05 6.07
N LEU A 46 6.63 12.00 5.56
CA LEU A 46 7.58 11.18 6.34
C LEU A 46 8.75 11.99 6.86
N ALA A 47 9.24 12.96 6.09
CA ALA A 47 10.38 13.80 6.48
C ALA A 47 10.05 14.69 7.67
N GLN A 48 8.85 15.28 7.69
CA GLN A 48 8.39 16.07 8.83
C GLN A 48 8.19 15.20 10.07
N LYS A 49 7.59 14.02 9.92
CA LYS A 49 7.43 13.07 11.05
C LYS A 49 8.77 12.57 11.59
N ALA A 50 9.77 12.38 10.74
CA ALA A 50 11.08 11.94 11.16
C ALA A 50 11.86 13.04 11.90
N ALA A 51 11.63 14.33 11.56
CA ALA A 51 12.37 15.46 12.15
C ALA A 51 12.18 15.61 13.67
N ASP A 52 11.04 15.15 14.19
CA ASP A 52 10.72 15.22 15.62
C ASP A 52 11.25 14.00 16.42
N LEU A 53 11.96 13.07 15.77
CA LEU A 53 12.47 11.83 16.37
C LEU A 53 13.93 11.95 16.83
N ASN A 54 14.32 11.08 17.77
CA ASN A 54 15.61 11.19 18.45
C ASN A 54 16.75 10.41 17.76
N ILE A 55 17.95 10.98 17.84
CA ILE A 55 19.22 10.26 17.67
C ILE A 55 19.87 10.17 19.05
N LEU A 56 20.18 8.96 19.50
CA LEU A 56 20.78 8.69 20.81
C LEU A 56 22.16 8.02 20.66
N SER A 57 23.00 8.16 21.70
CA SER A 57 24.29 7.48 21.86
C SER A 57 25.22 7.56 20.63
N GLU A 58 25.70 8.77 20.30
CA GLU A 58 26.63 9.01 19.17
C GLU A 58 26.17 8.40 17.82
N GLY A 59 24.86 8.23 17.61
CA GLY A 59 24.31 7.67 16.37
C GLY A 59 24.18 6.15 16.35
N LYS A 60 24.46 5.45 17.45
CA LYS A 60 24.20 4.01 17.58
C LYS A 60 22.71 3.67 17.68
N MET A 61 21.86 4.61 18.10
CA MET A 61 20.41 4.41 18.14
C MET A 61 19.68 5.55 17.43
N ILE A 62 18.89 5.20 16.42
CA ILE A 62 18.19 6.14 15.55
C ILE A 62 16.72 5.76 15.50
N GLU A 63 15.84 6.69 15.87
CA GLU A 63 14.40 6.54 15.62
C GLU A 63 14.06 7.07 14.23
N GLY A 64 13.17 6.40 13.52
CA GLY A 64 12.82 6.78 12.16
C GLY A 64 11.45 6.26 11.74
N VAL A 65 10.97 6.75 10.60
CA VAL A 65 9.64 6.44 10.07
C VAL A 65 9.76 5.48 8.90
N PHE A 66 9.05 4.35 8.94
CA PHE A 66 9.01 3.41 7.83
C PHE A 66 8.29 4.00 6.62
N ASP A 67 8.85 3.86 5.42
CA ASP A 67 8.30 4.42 4.17
C ASP A 67 7.63 3.39 3.25
N GLY A 68 7.62 2.12 3.66
CA GLY A 68 7.15 0.98 2.87
C GLY A 68 8.25 -0.01 2.51
N GLU A 69 9.51 0.44 2.48
CA GLU A 69 10.68 -0.40 2.21
C GLU A 69 11.89 -0.02 3.10
N MET A 70 12.05 1.27 3.39
CA MET A 70 13.16 1.85 4.13
C MET A 70 12.65 2.55 5.39
N MET A 71 13.57 2.84 6.32
CA MET A 71 13.34 3.74 7.45
C MET A 71 13.95 5.11 7.16
N MET A 72 13.19 6.18 7.29
CA MET A 72 13.68 7.55 7.19
C MET A 72 14.02 8.09 8.58
N GLY A 73 15.29 8.43 8.81
CA GLY A 73 15.74 9.05 10.05
C GLY A 73 15.55 10.57 10.09
N PRO A 74 15.68 11.21 11.27
CA PRO A 74 15.66 12.67 11.46
C PRO A 74 16.74 13.39 10.65
N ASP A 75 17.84 12.72 10.35
CA ASP A 75 18.94 13.24 9.52
C ASP A 75 18.64 13.18 8.01
N LYS A 76 17.40 12.85 7.63
CA LYS A 76 16.93 12.64 6.26
C LYS A 76 17.64 11.50 5.52
N LYS A 77 18.44 10.69 6.21
CA LYS A 77 19.00 9.47 5.61
C LYS A 77 17.94 8.38 5.59
N LYS A 78 18.07 7.50 4.60
CA LYS A 78 17.27 6.30 4.46
C LYS A 78 18.10 5.09 4.85
N TYR A 79 17.54 4.27 5.72
CA TYR A 79 18.15 3.05 6.21
C TYR A 79 17.37 1.85 5.67
N PRO A 80 18.01 0.89 4.99
CA PRO A 80 17.30 -0.26 4.42
C PRO A 80 16.77 -1.17 5.51
N VAL A 81 15.47 -1.45 5.45
CA VAL A 81 14.82 -2.40 6.35
C VAL A 81 14.77 -3.77 5.65
N PRO A 82 15.23 -4.86 6.28
CA PRO A 82 15.16 -6.18 5.66
C PRO A 82 13.73 -6.55 5.26
N ALA A 83 13.52 -6.86 3.97
CA ALA A 83 12.19 -7.09 3.41
C ALA A 83 11.41 -8.20 4.13
N ASN A 84 12.09 -9.27 4.55
CA ASN A 84 11.48 -10.37 5.32
C ASN A 84 11.04 -9.94 6.72
N TYR A 85 11.79 -9.04 7.35
CA TYR A 85 11.42 -8.52 8.68
C TYR A 85 10.21 -7.58 8.56
N ALA A 86 10.22 -6.69 7.56
CA ALA A 86 9.11 -5.80 7.27
C ALA A 86 7.83 -6.55 6.89
N SER A 87 7.93 -7.62 6.07
CA SER A 87 6.77 -8.45 5.71
C SER A 87 6.21 -9.23 6.91
N LYS A 88 7.07 -9.89 7.69
CA LYS A 88 6.65 -10.67 8.86
C LYS A 88 6.01 -9.80 9.94
N SER A 89 6.56 -8.60 10.15
CA SER A 89 6.05 -7.64 11.13
C SER A 89 4.88 -6.80 10.60
N LYS A 90 4.56 -6.92 9.30
CA LYS A 90 3.48 -6.22 8.60
C LYS A 90 3.55 -4.71 8.78
N PHE A 91 4.76 -4.14 8.62
CA PHE A 91 4.98 -2.70 8.80
C PHE A 91 4.21 -1.88 7.77
N VAL A 92 3.56 -0.82 8.25
CA VAL A 92 2.80 0.11 7.45
C VAL A 92 3.57 1.43 7.36
N PRO A 93 3.60 2.11 6.20
CA PRO A 93 4.22 3.43 6.10
C PRO A 93 3.73 4.38 7.19
N GLY A 94 4.66 5.03 7.90
CA GLY A 94 4.32 5.85 9.07
C GLY A 94 4.56 5.16 10.41
N ASP A 95 4.80 3.86 10.44
CA ASP A 95 5.28 3.17 11.66
C ASP A 95 6.62 3.76 12.11
N ILE A 96 6.78 3.95 13.41
CA ILE A 96 8.03 4.40 14.01
C ILE A 96 8.86 3.18 14.40
N LEU A 97 10.04 3.11 13.81
CA LEU A 97 11.05 2.10 14.05
C LEU A 97 12.20 2.71 14.85
N LYS A 98 12.84 1.87 15.65
CA LYS A 98 14.13 2.13 16.26
C LYS A 98 15.16 1.24 15.58
N LEU A 99 16.17 1.86 14.99
CA LEU A 99 17.39 1.24 14.50
C LEU A 99 18.45 1.29 15.60
N THR A 100 19.03 0.15 15.91
CA THR A 100 20.27 0.03 16.68
C THR A 100 21.38 -0.43 15.74
N ILE A 101 22.49 0.30 15.73
CA ILE A 101 23.72 -0.07 15.04
C ILE A 101 24.62 -0.73 16.08
N GLU A 102 24.87 -2.03 15.91
CA GLU A 102 25.74 -2.79 16.81
C GLU A 102 27.23 -2.47 16.54
N ASP A 103 28.10 -2.90 17.45
CA ASP A 103 29.55 -2.62 17.36
C ASP A 103 30.21 -3.27 16.14
N ASP A 104 29.60 -4.32 15.59
CA ASP A 104 30.00 -4.96 14.34
C ASP A 104 29.45 -4.27 13.08
N GLY A 105 28.67 -3.19 13.25
CA GLY A 105 28.03 -2.42 12.19
C GLY A 105 26.70 -3.00 11.70
N SER A 106 26.20 -4.08 12.30
CA SER A 106 24.92 -4.67 11.92
C SER A 106 23.73 -3.79 12.36
N PHE A 107 22.64 -3.86 11.59
CA PHE A 107 21.44 -3.06 11.82
C PHE A 107 20.33 -3.93 12.43
N VAL A 108 19.92 -3.58 13.64
CA VAL A 108 18.80 -4.22 14.35
C VAL A 108 17.64 -3.24 14.41
N TYR A 109 16.50 -3.64 13.84
CA TYR A 109 15.28 -2.83 13.85
C TYR A 109 14.27 -3.36 14.85
N LYS A 110 13.55 -2.45 15.50
CA LYS A 110 12.39 -2.76 16.33
C LYS A 110 11.29 -1.73 16.08
N GLN A 111 10.05 -2.18 15.88
CA GLN A 111 8.91 -1.26 15.90
C GLN A 111 8.67 -0.77 17.32
N ILE A 112 8.62 0.55 17.47
CA ILE A 112 8.38 1.19 18.77
C ILE A 112 7.03 1.89 18.83
N LYS A 113 6.46 2.28 17.69
CA LYS A 113 5.10 2.83 17.63
C LYS A 113 4.43 2.52 16.29
N PRO A 114 3.31 1.77 16.26
CA PRO A 114 2.54 1.58 15.04
C PRO A 114 1.78 2.86 14.69
N ILE A 115 1.52 3.08 13.40
CA ILE A 115 0.55 4.08 12.94
C ILE A 115 -0.88 3.53 13.04
N GLU A 116 -1.84 4.44 13.27
CA GLU A 116 -3.27 4.16 13.06
C GLU A 116 -3.48 3.67 11.62
N ARG A 117 -4.11 2.50 11.47
CA ARG A 117 -4.25 1.81 10.19
C ARG A 117 -5.68 1.40 9.92
N LYS A 118 -6.05 1.37 8.64
CA LYS A 118 -7.30 0.79 8.15
C LYS A 118 -7.02 -0.35 7.18
N ARG A 119 -7.98 -1.25 7.06
CA ARG A 119 -7.91 -2.43 6.18
C ARG A 119 -8.69 -2.20 4.91
N LEU A 120 -8.15 -2.70 3.81
CA LEU A 120 -8.84 -2.78 2.53
C LEU A 120 -8.69 -4.18 1.97
N VAL A 121 -9.71 -4.65 1.26
CA VAL A 121 -9.64 -5.87 0.45
C VAL A 121 -9.36 -5.47 -0.99
N GLY A 122 -8.48 -6.20 -1.65
CA GLY A 122 -8.11 -5.94 -3.05
C GLY A 122 -7.51 -7.14 -3.73
N SER A 123 -7.28 -7.01 -5.02
CA SER A 123 -6.70 -8.07 -5.85
C SER A 123 -5.22 -7.79 -6.10
N LEU A 124 -4.39 -8.82 -5.95
CA LEU A 124 -2.96 -8.75 -6.26
C LEU A 124 -2.76 -8.64 -7.79
N LEU A 125 -1.82 -7.80 -8.20
CA LEU A 125 -1.39 -7.65 -9.58
C LEU A 125 0.12 -7.42 -9.65
N PHE A 126 0.69 -7.64 -10.83
CA PHE A 126 2.10 -7.43 -11.11
C PHE A 126 2.25 -6.50 -12.31
N GLU A 127 2.75 -5.29 -12.08
CA GLU A 127 2.91 -4.23 -13.07
C GLU A 127 4.22 -3.48 -12.80
N ASP A 128 4.88 -2.97 -13.85
CA ASP A 128 6.12 -2.20 -13.72
C ASP A 128 7.21 -2.93 -12.92
N ASN A 129 7.26 -4.27 -13.04
CA ASN A 129 8.16 -5.13 -12.28
C ASN A 129 7.97 -5.04 -10.74
N GLN A 130 6.78 -4.67 -10.28
CA GLN A 130 6.42 -4.48 -8.88
C GLN A 130 5.07 -5.11 -8.57
N TYR A 131 4.99 -5.88 -7.49
CA TYR A 131 3.70 -6.35 -6.97
C TYR A 131 2.92 -5.19 -6.36
N LYS A 132 1.65 -5.09 -6.73
CA LYS A 132 0.71 -4.10 -6.21
C LYS A 132 -0.61 -4.78 -5.85
N VAL A 133 -1.40 -4.16 -4.98
CA VAL A 133 -2.77 -4.57 -4.69
C VAL A 133 -3.70 -3.45 -5.15
N LEU A 134 -4.64 -3.77 -6.04
CA LEU A 134 -5.71 -2.87 -6.44
C LEU A 134 -6.85 -2.96 -5.42
N ALA A 135 -7.05 -1.89 -4.65
CA ALA A 135 -8.10 -1.81 -3.63
C ALA A 135 -8.89 -0.51 -3.83
N GLY A 136 -10.18 -0.65 -4.19
CA GLY A 136 -10.99 0.48 -4.63
C GLY A 136 -10.45 1.07 -5.93
N SER A 137 -10.22 2.39 -5.96
CA SER A 137 -9.71 3.11 -7.14
C SER A 137 -8.19 3.37 -7.10
N LYS A 138 -7.45 2.72 -6.20
CA LYS A 138 -6.01 2.96 -6.00
C LYS A 138 -5.24 1.65 -5.93
N SER A 139 -4.04 1.65 -6.50
CA SER A 139 -3.07 0.57 -6.37
C SER A 139 -2.01 0.90 -5.33
N TYR A 140 -1.66 -0.09 -4.51
CA TYR A 140 -0.66 0.04 -3.45
C TYR A 140 0.47 -0.95 -3.69
N LYS A 141 1.72 -0.48 -3.68
CA LYS A 141 2.88 -1.36 -3.73
C LYS A 141 2.93 -2.23 -2.47
N VAL A 142 3.33 -3.48 -2.64
CA VAL A 142 3.50 -4.45 -1.54
C VAL A 142 4.85 -5.13 -1.64
N LEU A 143 5.40 -5.55 -0.50
CA LEU A 143 6.69 -6.23 -0.47
C LEU A 143 6.59 -7.62 -1.13
N LEU A 144 7.55 -7.93 -2.02
CA LEU A 144 7.70 -9.27 -2.61
C LEU A 144 7.77 -10.36 -1.55
N ALA A 145 8.46 -10.09 -0.43
CA ALA A 145 8.56 -11.02 0.70
C ALA A 145 7.20 -11.39 1.31
N SER A 146 6.20 -10.52 1.22
CA SER A 146 4.83 -10.86 1.65
C SER A 146 4.14 -11.77 0.62
N VAL A 147 4.31 -11.47 -0.66
CA VAL A 147 3.76 -12.25 -1.78
C VAL A 147 4.28 -13.68 -1.75
N THR A 148 5.60 -13.86 -1.59
CA THR A 148 6.22 -15.19 -1.54
C THR A 148 5.82 -15.96 -0.27
N TYR A 149 5.70 -15.28 0.87
CA TYR A 149 5.28 -15.90 2.13
C TYR A 149 3.88 -16.53 2.03
N TYR A 150 2.92 -15.78 1.47
CA TYR A 150 1.55 -16.26 1.25
C TYR A 150 1.40 -17.08 -0.05
N ARG A 151 2.46 -17.23 -0.85
CA ARG A 151 2.46 -17.93 -2.15
C ARG A 151 1.42 -17.40 -3.15
N LEU A 152 1.26 -16.08 -3.16
CA LEU A 152 0.20 -15.44 -3.94
C LEU A 152 0.54 -15.35 -5.42
N LYS A 153 -0.51 -15.35 -6.23
CA LYS A 153 -0.49 -15.14 -7.67
C LYS A 153 -1.29 -13.88 -8.03
N PRO A 154 -0.94 -13.19 -9.14
CA PRO A 154 -1.80 -12.13 -9.66
C PRO A 154 -3.24 -12.64 -9.86
N GLY A 155 -4.21 -11.89 -9.36
CA GLY A 155 -5.63 -12.28 -9.28
C GLY A 155 -6.09 -12.61 -7.86
N ASP A 156 -5.21 -13.07 -6.98
CA ASP A 156 -5.58 -13.47 -5.61
C ASP A 156 -6.14 -12.31 -4.79
N SER A 157 -7.15 -12.61 -3.97
CA SER A 157 -7.77 -11.64 -3.06
C SER A 157 -7.00 -11.56 -1.74
N VAL A 158 -6.61 -10.35 -1.36
CA VAL A 158 -5.81 -10.09 -0.17
C VAL A 158 -6.38 -8.94 0.66
N THR A 159 -6.17 -9.00 1.97
CA THR A 159 -6.41 -7.88 2.87
C THR A 159 -5.10 -7.13 3.09
N ILE A 160 -5.10 -5.84 2.81
CA ILE A 160 -3.97 -4.93 3.06
C ILE A 160 -4.26 -3.95 4.19
N ALA A 161 -3.22 -3.56 4.91
CA ALA A 161 -3.24 -2.46 5.87
C ALA A 161 -2.52 -1.24 5.30
N ILE A 162 -3.16 -0.08 5.44
CA ILE A 162 -2.64 1.23 5.06
C ILE A 162 -2.85 2.23 6.20
N PRO A 163 -2.17 3.40 6.21
CA PRO A 163 -2.46 4.46 7.17
C PRO A 163 -3.93 4.87 7.13
N ALA A 164 -4.55 5.07 8.29
CA ALA A 164 -5.96 5.42 8.37
C ALA A 164 -6.24 6.81 7.79
N ASP A 165 -5.42 7.79 8.19
CA ASP A 165 -5.64 9.22 7.98
C ASP A 165 -4.67 9.89 7.00
N GLU A 166 -3.79 9.10 6.37
CA GLU A 166 -2.78 9.62 5.44
C GLU A 166 -2.74 8.85 4.13
N GLU A 167 -2.42 9.54 3.04
CA GLU A 167 -2.23 8.87 1.75
C GLU A 167 -0.87 8.18 1.70
N SER A 168 -0.87 6.91 1.28
CA SER A 168 0.34 6.11 1.07
C SER A 168 0.35 5.47 -0.32
N SER A 169 1.54 5.25 -0.86
CA SER A 169 1.76 4.46 -2.09
C SER A 169 2.08 2.99 -1.79
N TRP A 170 2.37 2.66 -0.53
CA TRP A 170 2.72 1.33 -0.06
C TRP A 170 1.68 0.81 0.95
N ALA A 171 1.53 -0.51 1.01
CA ALA A 171 0.67 -1.20 1.95
C ALA A 171 1.33 -2.50 2.45
N ALA A 172 0.90 -2.96 3.61
CA ALA A 172 1.29 -4.28 4.14
C ALA A 172 0.19 -5.31 3.85
N ILE A 173 0.55 -6.51 3.40
CA ILE A 173 -0.42 -7.63 3.31
C ILE A 173 -0.63 -8.21 4.70
N GLU A 174 -1.86 -8.15 5.22
CA GLU A 174 -2.20 -8.71 6.53
C GLU A 174 -2.67 -10.16 6.46
N SER A 175 -3.39 -10.53 5.41
CA SER A 175 -3.90 -11.88 5.18
C SER A 175 -4.27 -12.07 3.70
N ALA A 176 -4.36 -13.32 3.28
CA ALA A 176 -4.82 -13.69 1.94
C ALA A 176 -5.93 -14.72 2.03
N ALA A 177 -6.90 -14.63 1.13
CA ALA A 177 -7.85 -15.70 0.86
C ALA A 177 -7.34 -16.44 -0.38
N ILE A 178 -6.88 -17.67 -0.19
CA ILE A 178 -6.36 -18.52 -1.27
C ILE A 178 -7.44 -19.57 -1.51
N GLU A 179 -8.00 -19.59 -2.72
CA GLU A 179 -8.82 -20.71 -3.18
C GLU A 179 -7.88 -21.81 -3.70
N GLU A 180 -8.02 -23.02 -3.15
CA GLU A 180 -7.23 -24.21 -3.54
C GLU A 180 -7.60 -24.74 -4.93
#